data_AF-A0A1Y5PZC7-F1
#
_entry.id   AF-A0A1Y5PZC7-F1
#
_cell.length_a   1.000
_cell.length_b   1.000
_cell.length_c   1.000
_cell.angle_alpha   90.00
_cell.angle_beta   90.00
_cell.angle_gamma   90.00
#
_symmetry.space_group_name_H-M   'P 1'
#
loop_
_entity.id
_entity.type
_entity.pdbx_description
1 polymer ?
#
loop_
_entity_poly.entity_id
_entity_poly.type
_entity_poly.pdbx_seq_one_letter_code
_entity_poly.pdbx_strand_id
1 'polypeptide(L)' 'MIQYLGSPALRLRGRGLPGKPDGDQIVELEVVAPVATNEAQQKAYRALAKAFGEKV' A
#
# COMPACT_ATOMS: atom_id res chain seq x y z
N MET A 1 14.05 4.39 8.35
CA MET A 1 14.02 4.52 6.88
C MET A 1 12.99 3.53 6.39
N ILE A 2 11.77 4.00 6.05
CA ILE A 2 10.72 3.16 5.48
C ILE A 2 11.05 2.99 4.00
N GLN A 3 11.15 1.76 3.51
CA GLN A 3 11.43 1.48 2.11
C GLN A 3 10.13 1.66 1.31
N TYR A 4 10.11 2.59 0.37
CA TYR A 4 8.98 2.78 -0.55
C TYR A 4 8.99 1.65 -1.59
N LEU A 5 8.05 0.71 -1.48
CA LEU A 5 7.66 -0.14 -2.60
C LEU A 5 6.82 0.73 -3.54
N GLY A 6 7.15 0.76 -4.83
CA GLY A 6 6.52 1.64 -5.81
C GLY A 6 4.99 1.58 -5.79
N SER A 7 4.36 2.73 -5.57
CA SER A 7 2.92 2.90 -5.43
C SER A 7 2.24 3.01 -6.79
N PRO A 8 1.22 2.18 -7.12
CA PRO A 8 0.42 2.41 -8.30
C PRO A 8 -0.42 3.69 -8.14
N ALA A 9 -0.45 4.52 -9.18
CA ALA A 9 -1.36 5.66 -9.26
C ALA A 9 -2.77 5.16 -9.62
N LEU A 10 -3.77 5.51 -8.80
CA LEU A 10 -5.17 5.18 -9.02
C LEU A 10 -5.95 6.41 -9.48
N ARG A 11 -6.80 6.23 -10.49
CA ARG A 11 -7.67 7.29 -11.05
C ARG A 11 -9.09 7.15 -10.49
N LEU A 12 -9.50 8.12 -9.68
CA LEU A 12 -10.86 8.23 -9.16
C LEU A 12 -11.68 9.14 -10.07
N ARG A 13 -12.58 8.53 -10.87
CA ARG A 13 -13.37 9.27 -11.86
C ARG A 13 -14.41 10.18 -11.22
N GLY A 14 -14.53 11.42 -11.67
CA GLY A 14 -15.52 12.40 -11.19
C GLY A 14 -15.33 12.78 -9.72
N ARG A 15 -14.11 12.64 -9.19
CA ARG A 15 -13.75 13.02 -7.80
C ARG A 15 -12.75 14.17 -7.76
N GLY A 16 -12.42 14.74 -8.92
CA GLY A 16 -11.53 15.90 -9.06
C GLY A 16 -12.29 17.22 -8.93
N LEU A 17 -11.69 18.28 -9.45
CA LEU A 17 -12.26 19.63 -9.37
C LEU A 17 -13.62 19.71 -10.07
N PRO A 18 -14.57 20.51 -9.55
CA PRO A 18 -15.91 20.63 -10.10
C PRO A 18 -15.90 21.27 -11.50
N GLY A 19 -16.74 20.75 -12.41
CA GLY A 19 -16.81 21.16 -13.81
C GLY A 19 -17.96 20.49 -14.58
N LYS A 20 -17.93 20.54 -15.91
CA LYS A 20 -18.86 19.78 -16.77
C LYS A 20 -18.08 19.09 -17.89
N PRO A 21 -17.64 17.83 -17.71
CA PRO A 21 -17.76 17.00 -16.50
C PRO A 21 -16.80 17.43 -15.37
N ASP A 22 -17.04 16.94 -14.16
CA ASP A 22 -16.06 17.03 -13.07
C ASP A 22 -14.75 16.33 -13.46
N GLY A 23 -13.64 16.86 -12.95
CA GLY A 23 -12.32 16.25 -13.16
C GLY A 23 -12.15 14.93 -12.42
N ASP A 24 -10.97 14.34 -12.58
CA ASP A 24 -10.58 13.11 -11.90
C ASP A 24 -9.48 13.37 -10.88
N GLN A 25 -9.47 12.58 -9.82
CA GLN A 25 -8.41 12.63 -8.82
C GLN A 25 -7.41 11.49 -9.09
N ILE A 26 -6.12 11.80 -9.04
CA ILE A 26 -5.04 10.81 -9.03
C ILE A 26 -4.57 10.64 -7.60
N VAL A 27 -4.52 9.41 -7.10
CA VAL A 27 -4.03 9.09 -5.76
C VAL A 27 -2.90 8.06 -5.86
N GLU A 28 -1.88 8.23 -5.03
CA GLU A 28 -0.79 7.27 -4.89
C GLU A 28 -1.08 6.34 -3.70
N LEU A 29 -0.91 5.04 -3.88
CA LEU A 29 -1.17 4.06 -2.83
C LEU A 29 0.07 3.78 -1.98
N GLU A 30 0.08 4.19 -0.73
CA GLU A 30 1.15 3.84 0.22
C GLU A 30 0.80 2.59 1.03
N VAL A 31 1.72 1.61 1.06
CA VAL A 31 1.60 0.43 1.92
C VAL A 31 2.50 0.62 3.15
N VAL A 32 1.88 0.81 4.32
CA VAL A 32 2.60 0.93 5.59
C VAL A 32 2.50 -0.38 6.37
N ALA A 33 3.64 -1.04 6.56
CA ALA A 33 3.70 -2.22 7.42
C ALA A 33 3.67 -1.80 8.90
N PRO A 34 2.72 -2.29 9.73
CA PRO A 34 2.71 -1.98 11.15
C PRO A 34 3.93 -2.57 11.89
N VAL A 35 4.42 -1.85 12.89
CA VAL A 35 5.48 -2.35 13.78
C VAL A 35 4.91 -3.49 14.64
N ALA A 36 5.59 -4.64 14.64
CA ALA A 36 5.23 -5.74 15.54
C ALA A 36 5.68 -5.44 16.97
N THR A 37 4.74 -5.33 17.90
CA THR A 37 4.98 -4.99 19.31
C THR A 37 4.86 -6.19 20.26
N ASN A 38 4.49 -7.36 19.75
CA ASN A 38 4.42 -8.60 20.54
C ASN A 38 4.80 -9.85 19.72
N GLU A 39 4.96 -10.98 20.41
CA GLU A 39 5.41 -12.24 19.83
C GLU A 39 4.46 -12.78 18.74
N ALA A 40 3.14 -12.66 18.96
CA ALA A 40 2.15 -13.14 18.00
C ALA A 40 2.25 -12.39 16.67
N GLN A 41 2.42 -11.07 16.71
CA GLN A 41 2.60 -10.23 15.52
C GLN A 41 3.92 -10.52 14.80
N GLN A 42 5.02 -10.71 15.54
CA GLN A 42 6.28 -11.11 14.94
C GLN A 42 6.19 -12.48 14.25
N LYS A 43 5.47 -13.43 14.87
CA LYS A 43 5.23 -14.76 14.29
C LYS A 43 4.45 -14.65 12.98
N ALA A 44 3.45 -13.77 12.90
CA ALA A 44 2.70 -13.53 11.68
C ALA A 44 3.60 -13.04 10.53
N TYR A 45 4.48 -12.06 10.78
CA TYR A 45 5.43 -11.61 9.75
C TYR A 45 6.45 -12.67 9.34
N ARG A 46 6.94 -13.49 10.27
CA ARG A 46 7.82 -14.61 9.93
C ARG A 46 7.12 -15.64 9.04
N ALA A 47 5.85 -15.93 9.30
CA ALA A 47 5.05 -16.82 8.44
C ALA A 47 4.85 -16.23 7.04
N LEU A 48 4.54 -14.93 6.95
CA LEU A 48 4.45 -14.21 5.68
C LEU A 48 5.78 -14.26 4.91
N ALA A 49 6.89 -13.93 5.56
CA ALA A 49 8.21 -13.98 4.94
C ALA A 49 8.57 -15.39 4.45
N LYS A 50 8.21 -16.44 5.21
CA LYS A 50 8.43 -17.83 4.77
C LYS A 50 7.61 -18.20 3.54
N ALA A 51 6.37 -17.70 3.42
CA ALA A 51 5.48 -18.03 2.32
C ALA A 51 5.84 -17.31 1.00
N PHE A 52 6.50 -16.15 1.05
CA PHE A 52 6.71 -15.28 -0.11
C PHE A 52 8.17 -14.80 -0.31
N GLY A 53 9.08 -15.08 0.62
CA GLY A 53 10.45 -14.55 0.63
C GLY A 53 11.50 -15.44 -0.05
N GLU A 54 11.11 -16.61 -0.57
CA GLU A 54 12.01 -17.46 -1.35
C GLU A 54 12.12 -16.88 -2.76
N LYS A 55 13.33 -16.42 -3.14
CA LYS A 55 13.59 -16.00 -4.51
C LYS A 55 13.53 -17.24 -5.42
N VAL A 56 12.60 -17.24 -6.36
CA VAL A 56 12.69 -18.09 -7.57
C VAL A 56 13.80 -17.54 -8.47
#